data_AF-A0A7L0EAW1-F1
#
_entry.id   AF-A0A7L0EAW1-F1
#
_cell.length_a   1.000
_cell.length_b   1.000
_cell.length_c   1.000
_cell.angle_alpha   90.00
_cell.angle_beta   90.00
_cell.angle_gamma   90.00
#
_symmetry.space_group_name_H-M   'P 1'
#
loop_
_entity.id
_entity.type
_entity.pdbx_description
1 polymer ?
#
loop_
_entity_poly.entity_id
_entity_poly.type
_entity_poly.pdbx_seq_one_letter_code
_entity_poly.pdbx_strand_id
1 'polypeptide(L)'
;HPQDGESGLPCPPGHYCPEGAPLPLQCPPGTWSGSEGSRSLQECQPCPGGYYCNSSGQMAPSGQCSPGYYCVARAQTPTPTDGLSGAPCPAGHFCPLGSRSPWPCPPGSYMLDTHGDKCHACPEGEYCVSEKPQPCPQGELRSHLNV
;
A
#
# COMPACT_ATOMS: atom_id res chain seq x y z
N HIS A 1 5.08 -41.11 -3.20
CA HIS A 1 5.76 -39.81 -3.04
C HIS A 1 5.31 -39.26 -1.69
N PRO A 2 6.10 -39.44 -0.61
CA PRO A 2 5.58 -39.27 0.74
C PRO A 2 5.44 -37.79 1.08
N GLN A 3 4.27 -37.47 1.60
CA GLN A 3 3.93 -36.21 2.21
C GLN A 3 4.27 -36.34 3.69
N ASP A 4 5.06 -35.38 4.16
CA ASP A 4 5.21 -34.96 5.56
C ASP A 4 6.05 -35.88 6.46
N GLY A 5 6.82 -35.23 7.32
CA GLY A 5 7.12 -35.83 8.62
C GLY A 5 5.80 -36.17 9.31
N GLU A 6 5.46 -37.46 9.28
CA GLU A 6 4.58 -38.20 10.21
C GLU A 6 3.07 -37.91 10.26
N SER A 7 2.43 -37.09 9.40
CA SER A 7 0.95 -36.98 9.47
C SER A 7 0.10 -36.83 8.20
N GLY A 8 0.64 -36.69 6.99
CA GLY A 8 -0.21 -36.55 5.78
C GLY A 8 -1.09 -35.28 5.80
N LEU A 9 -0.70 -34.25 6.57
CA LEU A 9 -1.47 -33.03 6.77
C LEU A 9 -0.91 -31.89 5.93
N PRO A 10 -1.75 -31.11 5.24
CA PRO A 10 -1.29 -29.98 4.44
C PRO A 10 -0.62 -28.92 5.33
N CYS A 11 0.39 -28.23 4.78
CA CYS A 11 1.06 -27.15 5.50
C CYS A 11 0.06 -26.07 5.93
N PRO A 12 0.04 -25.64 7.20
CA PRO A 12 -0.97 -24.69 7.67
C PRO A 12 -0.79 -23.31 7.04
N PRO A 13 -1.85 -22.48 6.97
CA PRO A 13 -1.73 -21.12 6.48
C PRO A 13 -0.78 -20.29 7.35
N GLY A 14 -0.21 -19.25 6.77
CA GLY A 14 0.85 -18.45 7.36
C GLY A 14 2.22 -19.14 7.38
N HIS A 15 2.30 -20.40 6.96
CA HIS A 15 3.52 -21.19 6.97
C HIS A 15 3.84 -21.79 5.60
N TYR A 16 5.06 -22.28 5.45
CA TYR A 16 5.52 -23.12 4.35
C TYR A 16 6.31 -24.32 4.89
N CYS A 17 6.23 -25.45 4.18
CA CYS A 17 6.76 -26.74 4.62
C CYS A 17 7.69 -27.30 3.53
N PRO A 18 8.99 -26.94 3.54
CA PRO A 18 9.94 -27.48 2.60
C PRO A 18 10.19 -28.97 2.85
N GLU A 19 10.60 -29.68 1.81
CA GLU A 19 10.86 -31.11 1.88
C GLU A 19 11.89 -31.42 2.96
N GLY A 20 11.56 -32.37 3.85
CA GLY A 20 12.41 -32.75 4.97
C GLY A 20 12.41 -31.79 6.17
N ALA A 21 11.61 -30.72 6.15
CA ALA A 21 11.45 -29.86 7.33
C ALA A 21 10.74 -30.62 8.46
N PRO A 22 11.29 -30.58 9.69
CA PRO A 22 10.66 -31.27 10.83
C PRO A 22 9.40 -30.56 11.32
N LEU A 23 9.23 -29.27 11.00
CA LEU A 23 8.12 -28.42 11.43
C LEU A 23 7.79 -27.37 10.34
N PRO A 24 6.53 -26.88 10.27
CA PRO A 24 6.17 -25.75 9.42
C PRO A 24 6.99 -24.48 9.74
N LEU A 25 7.48 -23.80 8.71
CA LEU A 25 8.22 -22.54 8.82
C LEU A 25 7.31 -21.36 8.56
N GLN A 26 7.39 -20.32 9.37
CA GLN A 26 6.53 -19.14 9.20
C GLN A 26 6.92 -18.31 7.97
N CYS A 27 5.93 -17.82 7.24
CA CYS A 27 6.15 -16.75 6.26
C CYS A 27 6.68 -15.50 7.00
N PRO A 28 7.76 -14.86 6.52
CA PRO A 28 8.39 -13.73 7.20
C PRO A 28 7.56 -12.44 7.09
N PRO A 29 7.86 -11.40 7.89
CA PRO A 29 7.28 -10.07 7.74
C PRO A 29 7.40 -9.53 6.30
N GLY A 30 6.41 -8.75 5.89
CA GLY A 30 6.25 -8.31 4.49
C GLY A 30 5.65 -9.39 3.58
N THR A 31 5.34 -10.57 4.10
CA THR A 31 4.61 -11.64 3.40
C THR A 31 3.52 -12.25 4.28
N TRP A 32 2.62 -13.02 3.66
CA TRP A 32 1.53 -13.73 4.31
C TRP A 32 1.17 -14.98 3.48
N SER A 33 0.43 -15.93 4.04
CA SER A 33 -0.10 -17.07 3.29
C SER A 33 -1.49 -17.43 3.77
N GLY A 34 -2.52 -17.20 2.95
CA GLY A 34 -3.90 -17.53 3.30
C GLY A 34 -4.30 -18.96 2.95
N SER A 35 -3.49 -19.66 2.15
CA SER A 35 -3.76 -21.00 1.65
C SER A 35 -2.92 -22.05 2.36
N GLU A 36 -3.51 -23.22 2.57
CA GLU A 36 -2.77 -24.40 3.01
C GLU A 36 -1.86 -24.95 1.91
N GLY A 37 -0.90 -25.79 2.29
CA GLY A 37 -0.08 -26.57 1.38
C GLY A 37 1.11 -25.83 0.76
N SER A 38 1.47 -24.65 1.27
CA SER A 38 2.66 -23.91 0.83
C SER A 38 3.92 -24.76 1.07
N ARG A 39 4.74 -24.99 0.06
CA ARG A 39 5.92 -25.87 0.15
C ARG A 39 7.23 -25.11 0.30
N SER A 40 7.24 -23.84 -0.07
CA SER A 40 8.44 -23.03 -0.09
C SER A 40 8.17 -21.58 0.30
N LEU A 41 9.23 -20.87 0.67
CA LEU A 41 9.16 -19.44 0.97
C LEU A 41 8.65 -18.62 -0.22
N GLN A 42 8.84 -19.08 -1.46
CA GLN A 42 8.36 -18.38 -2.66
C GLN A 42 6.82 -18.39 -2.78
N GLU A 43 6.15 -19.33 -2.09
CA GLU A 43 4.69 -19.41 -2.07
C GLU A 43 4.07 -18.46 -1.03
N CYS A 44 4.87 -17.91 -0.11
CA CYS A 44 4.45 -16.81 0.74
C CYS A 44 4.16 -15.57 -0.11
N GLN A 45 2.90 -15.13 -0.08
CA GLN A 45 2.44 -14.01 -0.87
C GLN A 45 3.03 -12.70 -0.33
N PRO A 46 3.56 -11.81 -1.20
CA PRO A 46 3.98 -10.49 -0.75
C PRO A 46 2.78 -9.74 -0.18
N CYS A 47 3.04 -8.88 0.83
CA CYS A 47 2.01 -7.99 1.31
C CYS A 47 1.51 -7.11 0.15
N PRO A 48 0.20 -7.09 -0.14
CA PRO A 48 -0.32 -6.39 -1.29
C PRO A 48 -0.18 -4.88 -1.12
N GLY A 49 -0.09 -4.15 -2.24
CA GLY A 49 -0.07 -2.70 -2.21
C GLY A 49 -1.30 -2.13 -1.48
N GLY A 50 -1.08 -1.08 -0.69
CA GLY A 50 -2.07 -0.51 0.22
C GLY A 50 -2.18 -1.21 1.57
N TYR A 51 -1.45 -2.32 1.79
CA TYR A 51 -1.45 -3.07 3.04
C TYR A 51 -0.03 -3.29 3.58
N TYR A 52 0.06 -3.60 4.87
CA TYR A 52 1.30 -3.97 5.53
C TYR A 52 1.16 -5.29 6.31
N CYS A 53 2.29 -5.97 6.48
CA CYS A 53 2.42 -7.28 7.10
C CYS A 53 3.55 -7.22 8.14
N ASN A 54 3.23 -6.94 9.40
CA ASN A 54 4.21 -6.63 10.46
C ASN A 54 4.82 -7.83 11.20
N SER A 55 4.18 -9.00 11.10
CA SER A 55 4.53 -10.20 11.86
C SER A 55 4.80 -11.38 10.93
N SER A 56 5.53 -12.38 11.42
CA SER A 56 5.66 -13.66 10.74
C SER A 56 4.40 -14.52 10.95
N GLY A 57 4.21 -15.55 10.11
CA GLY A 57 3.14 -16.53 10.33
C GLY A 57 1.74 -16.03 9.97
N GLN A 58 1.64 -14.94 9.22
CA GLN A 58 0.36 -14.27 8.99
C GLN A 58 -0.48 -14.96 7.91
N MET A 59 -1.77 -15.16 8.22
CA MET A 59 -2.76 -15.75 7.31
C MET A 59 -3.45 -14.70 6.41
N ALA A 60 -3.27 -13.42 6.73
CA ALA A 60 -3.79 -12.27 6.00
C ALA A 60 -2.90 -11.04 6.29
N PRO A 61 -2.98 -9.96 5.49
CA PRO A 61 -2.30 -8.72 5.81
C PRO A 61 -2.69 -8.17 7.19
N SER A 62 -1.75 -7.52 7.89
CA SER A 62 -1.98 -6.96 9.23
C SER A 62 -2.99 -5.82 9.21
N GLY A 63 -3.01 -5.05 8.12
CA GLY A 63 -3.92 -3.93 7.96
C GLY A 63 -3.57 -3.06 6.76
N GLN A 64 -4.35 -2.00 6.59
CA GLN A 64 -4.14 -1.00 5.56
C GLN A 64 -3.05 -0.01 5.96
N CYS A 65 -2.36 0.55 4.98
CA CYS A 65 -1.37 1.59 5.22
C CYS A 65 -2.05 2.89 5.66
N SER A 66 -1.37 3.61 6.56
CA SER A 66 -1.91 4.80 7.20
C SER A 66 -2.15 5.91 6.18
N PRO A 67 -3.17 6.76 6.38
CA PRO A 67 -3.31 7.98 5.60
C PRO A 67 -2.02 8.83 5.65
N GLY A 68 -1.72 9.51 4.55
CA GLY A 68 -0.46 10.23 4.37
C GLY A 68 0.73 9.35 3.96
N TYR A 69 0.52 8.04 3.76
CA TYR A 69 1.53 7.11 3.25
C TYR A 69 0.94 6.24 2.15
N TYR A 70 1.81 5.71 1.29
CA TYR A 70 1.43 4.70 0.32
C TYR A 70 2.34 3.47 0.42
N CYS A 71 1.78 2.29 0.17
CA CYS A 71 2.50 1.01 0.20
C CYS A 71 2.45 0.34 -1.16
N VAL A 72 3.61 0.10 -1.77
CA VAL A 72 3.71 -0.50 -3.11
C VAL A 72 3.54 -2.02 -3.05
N ALA A 73 4.37 -2.67 -2.23
CA ALA A 73 4.32 -4.10 -1.93
C ALA A 73 5.27 -4.42 -0.77
N ARG A 74 5.06 -5.55 -0.09
CA ARG A 74 5.96 -6.06 0.99
C ARG A 74 6.17 -5.10 2.16
N ALA A 75 5.29 -4.12 2.36
CA ALA A 75 5.37 -3.21 3.49
C ALA A 75 5.24 -3.99 4.81
N GLN A 76 6.13 -3.68 5.76
CA GLN A 76 6.11 -4.28 7.10
C GLN A 76 5.42 -3.36 8.12
N THR A 77 5.29 -2.09 7.78
CA THR A 77 4.71 -1.06 8.63
C THR A 77 3.63 -0.31 7.86
N PRO A 78 2.62 0.28 8.54
CA PRO A 78 1.62 1.11 7.87
C PRO A 78 2.18 2.45 7.35
N THR A 79 3.36 2.86 7.82
CA THR A 79 4.03 4.13 7.48
C THR A 79 5.45 3.89 6.92
N PRO A 80 5.59 3.18 5.79
CA PRO A 80 6.91 2.88 5.23
C PRO A 80 7.64 4.15 4.78
N THR A 81 8.96 4.15 4.93
CA THR A 81 9.86 5.28 4.59
C THR A 81 11.09 4.84 3.79
N ASP A 82 11.15 3.58 3.40
CA ASP A 82 12.30 2.99 2.68
C ASP A 82 12.32 3.34 1.18
N GLY A 83 11.23 3.90 0.64
CA GLY A 83 11.08 4.17 -0.79
C GLY A 83 10.95 2.92 -1.66
N LEU A 84 10.97 1.72 -1.06
CA LEU A 84 10.91 0.42 -1.73
C LEU A 84 9.56 -0.25 -1.50
N SER A 85 9.20 -0.43 -0.24
CA SER A 85 7.91 -0.99 0.17
C SER A 85 6.82 0.07 0.26
N GLY A 86 7.23 1.33 0.36
CA GLY A 86 6.38 2.50 0.29
C GLY A 86 7.11 3.75 0.75
N ALA A 87 6.40 4.87 0.82
CA ALA A 87 6.95 6.13 1.29
C ALA A 87 5.86 7.05 1.83
N PRO A 88 6.25 8.14 2.51
CA PRO A 88 5.38 9.28 2.74
C PRO A 88 4.74 9.77 1.44
N CYS A 89 3.49 10.24 1.52
CA CYS A 89 2.83 10.84 0.37
C CYS A 89 3.62 12.10 -0.06
N PRO A 90 4.05 12.20 -1.33
CA PRO A 90 4.76 13.36 -1.82
C PRO A 90 3.85 14.59 -1.91
N ALA A 91 4.46 15.77 -2.02
CA ALA A 91 3.75 16.99 -2.37
C ALA A 91 2.97 16.80 -3.69
N GLY A 92 1.92 17.59 -3.83
CA GLY A 92 0.96 17.58 -4.92
C GLY A 92 0.11 16.33 -5.08
N HIS A 93 0.21 15.42 -4.11
CA HIS A 93 -0.57 14.20 -4.04
C HIS A 93 -1.30 14.08 -2.70
N PHE A 94 -2.25 13.16 -2.65
CA PHE A 94 -2.90 12.73 -1.43
C PHE A 94 -2.96 11.21 -1.37
N CYS A 95 -2.87 10.68 -0.16
CA CYS A 95 -2.83 9.25 0.10
C CYS A 95 -3.85 8.94 1.21
N PRO A 96 -5.11 8.60 0.87
CA PRO A 96 -6.06 8.10 1.85
C PRO A 96 -5.63 6.74 2.44
N LEU A 97 -6.37 6.26 3.45
CA LEU A 97 -6.17 4.94 4.05
C LEU A 97 -6.09 3.84 2.97
N GLY A 98 -5.05 3.03 3.04
CA GLY A 98 -4.87 1.91 2.11
C GLY A 98 -4.35 2.29 0.72
N SER A 99 -3.71 3.45 0.58
CA SER A 99 -3.14 3.87 -0.70
C SER A 99 -2.00 2.97 -1.16
N ARG A 100 -2.09 2.45 -2.38
CA ARG A 100 -1.01 1.68 -3.01
C ARG A 100 0.00 2.52 -3.79
N SER A 101 -0.37 3.75 -4.08
CA SER A 101 0.40 4.76 -4.80
C SER A 101 -0.15 6.14 -4.43
N PRO A 102 0.64 7.22 -4.59
CA PRO A 102 0.13 8.57 -4.42
C PRO A 102 -0.90 8.92 -5.50
N TRP A 103 -1.95 9.65 -5.14
CA TRP A 103 -2.91 10.17 -6.12
C TRP A 103 -2.72 11.68 -6.30
N PRO A 104 -2.59 12.18 -7.54
CA PRO A 104 -2.40 13.60 -7.76
C PRO A 104 -3.62 14.38 -7.28
N CYS A 105 -3.39 15.57 -6.72
CA CYS A 105 -4.47 16.44 -6.34
C CYS A 105 -5.32 16.81 -7.57
N PRO A 106 -6.66 16.66 -7.50
CA PRO A 106 -7.53 17.02 -8.62
C PRO A 106 -7.45 18.53 -8.90
N PRO A 107 -7.77 18.96 -10.14
CA PRO A 107 -7.82 20.38 -10.49
C PRO A 107 -8.70 21.17 -9.50
N GLY A 108 -8.24 22.34 -9.08
CA GLY A 108 -8.92 23.11 -8.03
C GLY A 108 -8.49 22.71 -6.61
N SER A 109 -7.48 21.85 -6.46
CA SER A 109 -6.89 21.49 -5.17
C SER A 109 -5.37 21.31 -5.23
N TYR A 110 -4.72 21.39 -4.08
CA TYR A 110 -3.27 21.32 -3.95
C TYR A 110 -2.84 20.63 -2.66
N MET A 111 -1.58 20.20 -2.60
CA MET A 111 -0.91 19.73 -1.40
C MET A 111 0.54 20.24 -1.45
N LEU A 112 0.95 21.10 -0.51
CA LEU A 112 2.32 21.62 -0.49
C LEU A 112 3.27 20.72 0.31
N ASP A 113 2.72 20.06 1.32
CA ASP A 113 3.49 19.28 2.28
C ASP A 113 3.54 17.80 1.88
N THR A 114 4.52 17.11 2.46
CA THR A 114 4.51 15.64 2.44
C THR A 114 3.50 15.12 3.47
N HIS A 115 3.13 13.85 3.38
CA HIS A 115 2.18 13.18 4.27
C HIS A 115 0.71 13.62 4.11
N GLY A 116 0.37 14.23 2.97
CA GLY A 116 -1.01 14.59 2.66
C GLY A 116 -1.94 13.38 2.55
N ASP A 117 -3.00 13.34 3.36
CA ASP A 117 -4.08 12.36 3.26
C ASP A 117 -5.27 12.85 2.41
N LYS A 118 -5.41 14.18 2.29
CA LYS A 118 -6.43 14.85 1.48
C LYS A 118 -5.91 16.21 0.96
N CYS A 119 -6.19 16.53 -0.30
CA CYS A 119 -5.84 17.85 -0.86
C CYS A 119 -6.64 19.02 -0.27
N HIS A 120 -6.00 20.17 -0.21
CA HIS A 120 -6.62 21.46 0.14
C HIS A 120 -7.25 22.10 -1.10
N ALA A 121 -8.45 22.66 -0.98
CA ALA A 121 -9.07 23.42 -2.07
C ALA A 121 -8.25 24.69 -2.36
N CYS A 122 -8.11 25.08 -3.64
CA CYS A 122 -7.51 26.37 -3.94
C CYS A 122 -8.37 27.49 -3.30
N PRO A 123 -7.75 28.55 -2.75
CA PRO A 123 -8.49 29.74 -2.33
C PRO A 123 -9.23 30.37 -3.52
N GLU A 124 -10.32 31.08 -3.22
CA GLU A 124 -11.11 31.76 -4.26
C GLU A 124 -10.25 32.75 -5.07
N GLY A 125 -10.35 32.68 -6.40
CA GLY A 125 -9.63 33.58 -7.31
C GLY A 125 -8.27 33.07 -7.81
N GLU A 126 -7.84 31.87 -7.37
CA GLU A 126 -6.61 31.21 -7.83
C GLU A 126 -6.90 29.86 -8.48
N TYR A 127 -6.05 29.45 -9.43
CA TYR A 127 -6.03 28.12 -10.00
C TYR A 127 -4.77 27.38 -9.53
N CYS A 128 -4.90 26.12 -9.16
CA CYS A 128 -3.79 25.29 -8.72
C CYS A 128 -3.82 23.95 -9.46
N VAL A 129 -2.65 23.55 -9.99
CA VAL A 129 -2.43 22.23 -10.60
C VAL A 129 -1.31 21.55 -9.83
N SER A 130 -1.72 20.78 -8.82
CA SER A 130 -0.90 19.90 -7.99
C SER A 130 0.11 20.59 -7.06
N GLU A 131 0.87 21.62 -7.44
CA GLU A 131 2.05 21.99 -6.63
C GLU A 131 2.06 23.42 -6.05
N LYS A 132 1.34 24.41 -6.62
CA LYS A 132 1.15 25.75 -6.02
C LYS A 132 -0.12 26.45 -6.53
N PRO A 133 -0.78 27.28 -5.70
CA PRO A 133 -1.77 28.25 -6.17
C PRO A 133 -1.14 29.32 -7.08
N GLN A 134 -1.77 29.56 -8.22
CA GLN A 134 -1.42 30.59 -9.19
C GLN A 134 -2.63 31.50 -9.44
N PRO A 135 -2.45 32.82 -9.61
CA PRO A 135 -3.55 33.72 -9.92
C PRO A 135 -4.16 33.36 -11.28
N CYS A 136 -5.50 33.28 -11.37
CA CYS A 136 -6.20 32.97 -12.62
C CYS A 136 -5.73 33.89 -13.76
N PRO A 137 -5.31 33.34 -14.93
CA PRO A 137 -5.01 34.17 -16.08
C PRO A 137 -6.29 34.94 -16.47
N GLN A 138 -6.20 36.27 -16.45
CA GLN A 138 -7.29 37.15 -16.86
C GLN A 138 -7.60 36.91 -18.35
N GLY A 139 -8.59 36.05 -18.65
CA GLY A 139 -8.98 35.80 -20.05
C GLY A 139 -9.81 34.55 -20.35
N GLU A 140 -9.78 33.50 -19.54
CA GLU A 140 -10.53 32.27 -19.88
C GLU A 140 -11.95 32.32 -19.28
N LEU A 141 -12.96 32.40 -20.14
CA LEU A 141 -14.37 32.43 -19.77
C LEU A 141 -14.77 31.23 -18.90
N ARG A 142 -15.56 31.51 -17.85
CA ARG A 142 -16.36 30.51 -17.14
C ARG A 142 -17.27 29.76 -18.10
N SER A 143 -16.87 28.60 -18.58
CA SER A 143 -17.80 27.58 -19.05
C SER A 143 -18.18 26.71 -17.86
N HIS A 144 -19.25 27.12 -17.17
CA HIS A 144 -20.11 26.15 -16.51
C HIS A 144 -20.53 25.16 -17.61
N LEU A 145 -19.93 23.97 -17.62
CA LEU A 145 -20.37 22.88 -18.49
C LEU A 145 -21.73 22.40 -17.97
N ASN A 146 -22.80 23.04 -18.42
CA ASN A 146 -24.09 22.40 -18.64
C ASN A 146 -24.16 22.14 -20.15
N VAL A 147 -23.93 20.88 -20.54
CA VAL A 147 -24.45 20.30 -21.77
C VAL A 147 -25.22 19.05 -21.36
#